data_AF-A0A2T2MZW9-F1
#
_entry.id   AF-A0A2T2MZW9-F1
#
_cell.length_a   1.000
_cell.length_b   1.000
_cell.length_c   1.000
_cell.angle_alpha   90.00
_cell.angle_beta   90.00
_cell.angle_gamma   90.00
#
_symmetry.space_group_name_H-M   'P 1'
#
loop_
_entity.id
_entity.type
_entity.pdbx_description
1 polymer ?
#
loop_
_entity_poly.entity_id
_entity_poly.type
_entity_poly.pdbx_seq_one_letter_code
_entity_poly.pdbx_strand_id
1 'polypeptide(L)'
;SLYELVQDAYRFVMYHKVAIESAPLQAYASALLFSPRRSLVKMLFQEEAPKWIAIAPSVADDWSACLQTLEGHSSSVNSVAFSPDSQRLASASYDNTVKIW
;
A
#
# COMPACT_ATOMS: atom_id res chain seq x y z
N SER A 1 -16.93 -11.32 1.88
CA SER A 1 -17.83 -10.96 0.75
C SER A 1 -17.00 -10.49 -0.45
N LEU A 2 -17.59 -10.34 -1.65
CA LEU A 2 -16.84 -9.80 -2.81
C LEU A 2 -16.30 -8.38 -2.51
N TYR A 3 -17.06 -7.57 -1.77
CA TYR A 3 -16.64 -6.23 -1.36
C TYR A 3 -15.37 -6.25 -0.49
N GLU A 4 -15.30 -7.13 0.50
CA GLU A 4 -14.12 -7.28 1.35
C GLU A 4 -12.89 -7.71 0.55
N LEU A 5 -13.06 -8.61 -0.41
CA LEU A 5 -11.96 -9.03 -1.29
C LEU A 5 -11.48 -7.88 -2.17
N VAL A 6 -12.38 -7.06 -2.71
CA VAL A 6 -12.02 -5.88 -3.51
C VAL A 6 -11.27 -4.84 -2.65
N GLN A 7 -11.72 -4.61 -1.42
CA GLN A 7 -11.03 -3.70 -0.49
C GLN A 7 -9.64 -4.24 -0.10
N ASP A 8 -9.52 -5.53 0.18
CA ASP A 8 -8.24 -6.18 0.48
C ASP A 8 -7.28 -6.10 -0.72
N ALA A 9 -7.77 -6.35 -1.94
CA ALA A 9 -6.98 -6.25 -3.16
C ALA A 9 -6.51 -4.81 -3.44
N TYR A 10 -7.36 -3.82 -3.19
CA TYR A 10 -6.97 -2.42 -3.29
C TYR A 10 -5.83 -2.08 -2.31
N ARG A 11 -5.94 -2.53 -1.05
CA ARG A 11 -4.89 -2.35 -0.03
C ARG A 11 -3.59 -3.05 -0.42
N PHE A 12 -3.69 -4.28 -0.93
CA PHE A 12 -2.55 -5.04 -1.42
C PHE A 12 -1.76 -4.30 -2.50
N VAL A 13 -2.47 -3.79 -3.52
CA VAL A 13 -1.87 -3.05 -4.64
C VAL A 13 -1.25 -1.75 -4.16
N MET A 14 -1.95 -0.98 -3.31
CA MET A 14 -1.42 0.29 -2.82
C MET A 14 -0.19 0.12 -1.93
N TYR A 15 -0.22 -0.86 -1.02
CA TYR A 15 0.90 -1.12 -0.11
C TYR A 15 2.16 -1.56 -0.86
N HIS A 16 2.01 -2.37 -1.90
CA HIS A 16 3.13 -2.88 -2.70
C HIS A 16 3.36 -2.10 -4.00
N LYS A 17 2.71 -0.94 -4.18
CA LYS A 17 2.66 -0.20 -5.44
C LYS A 17 4.06 0.00 -6.04
N VAL A 18 5.00 0.50 -5.24
CA VAL A 18 6.38 0.75 -5.68
C VAL A 18 7.06 -0.52 -6.19
N ALA A 19 6.89 -1.64 -5.47
CA ALA A 19 7.48 -2.92 -5.86
C ALA A 19 6.81 -3.50 -7.13
N ILE A 20 5.50 -3.35 -7.27
CA ILE A 20 4.73 -3.82 -8.43
C ILE A 20 5.07 -2.98 -9.68
N GLU A 21 5.20 -1.66 -9.55
CA GLU A 21 5.48 -0.75 -10.67
C GLU A 21 6.92 -0.85 -11.19
N SER A 22 7.86 -1.33 -10.37
CA SER A 22 9.30 -1.31 -10.68
C SER A 22 9.93 -2.66 -10.99
N ALA A 23 9.20 -3.80 -10.93
CA ALA A 23 9.84 -5.11 -10.96
C ALA A 23 9.12 -6.20 -11.82
N PRO A 24 9.88 -7.20 -12.32
CA PRO A 24 9.34 -8.39 -12.97
C PRO A 24 8.59 -9.33 -12.00
N LEU A 25 8.01 -10.41 -12.53
CA LEU A 25 7.10 -11.37 -11.88
C LEU A 25 7.51 -11.82 -10.46
N GLN A 26 8.81 -11.86 -10.13
CA GLN A 26 9.29 -12.25 -8.80
C GLN A 26 8.83 -11.31 -7.66
N ALA A 27 8.54 -10.03 -7.94
CA ALA A 27 8.02 -9.11 -6.93
C ALA A 27 6.60 -9.46 -6.47
N TYR A 28 5.80 -10.09 -7.34
CA TYR A 28 4.44 -10.52 -7.01
C TYR A 28 4.43 -11.59 -5.90
N ALA A 29 5.32 -12.59 -6.02
CA ALA A 29 5.46 -13.63 -5.01
C ALA A 29 5.95 -13.07 -3.66
N SER A 30 6.79 -12.04 -3.68
CA SER A 30 7.20 -11.34 -2.46
C SER A 30 6.06 -10.53 -1.83
N ALA A 31 5.25 -9.83 -2.62
CA ALA A 31 4.12 -9.06 -2.12
C ALA A 31 3.09 -9.96 -1.40
N LEU A 32 2.82 -11.16 -1.91
CA LEU A 32 1.99 -12.15 -1.22
C LEU A 32 2.58 -12.57 0.14
N LEU A 33 3.90 -12.81 0.19
CA LEU A 33 4.59 -13.22 1.41
C LEU A 33 4.51 -12.14 2.50
N PHE A 34 4.73 -10.88 2.13
CA PHE A 34 4.77 -9.72 3.04
C PHE A 34 3.39 -9.11 3.33
N SER A 35 2.34 -9.63 2.72
CA SER A 35 0.96 -9.23 3.06
C SER A 35 0.57 -9.69 4.47
N PRO A 36 -0.33 -8.95 5.15
CA PRO A 36 -0.84 -9.31 6.48
C PRO A 36 -1.42 -10.71 6.53
N ARG A 37 -1.37 -11.33 7.71
CA ARG A 37 -1.79 -12.74 7.89
C ARG A 37 -3.24 -12.99 7.47
N ARG A 38 -4.13 -12.01 7.67
CA ARG A 38 -5.56 -12.11 7.35
C ARG A 38 -5.93 -11.50 6.00
N SER A 39 -4.95 -11.15 5.16
CA SER A 39 -5.26 -10.68 3.80
C SER A 39 -5.96 -11.78 3.00
N LEU A 40 -7.12 -11.44 2.43
CA LEU A 40 -7.90 -12.34 1.58
C LEU A 40 -7.14 -12.67 0.29
N VAL A 41 -6.42 -11.70 -0.29
CA VAL A 41 -5.55 -11.92 -1.45
C VAL A 41 -4.45 -12.93 -1.12
N LYS A 42 -3.78 -12.78 0.02
CA LYS A 42 -2.74 -13.73 0.46
C LYS A 42 -3.29 -15.14 0.58
N MET A 43 -4.46 -15.32 1.20
CA MET A 43 -5.08 -16.63 1.35
C MET A 43 -5.53 -17.22 0.02
N LEU A 44 -6.07 -16.39 -0.89
CA LEU A 44 -6.54 -16.84 -2.21
C LEU A 44 -5.39 -17.33 -3.10
N PHE A 45 -4.23 -16.67 -3.03
CA PHE A 45 -3.05 -17.00 -3.85
C PHE A 45 -1.94 -17.69 -3.05
N GLN A 46 -2.30 -18.40 -1.96
CA GLN A 46 -1.30 -19.05 -1.10
C GLN A 46 -0.43 -20.08 -1.81
N GLU A 47 -0.95 -20.74 -2.85
CA GLU A 47 -0.20 -21.73 -3.64
C GLU A 47 0.83 -21.10 -4.58
N GLU A 48 0.67 -19.82 -4.91
CA GLU A 48 1.63 -19.04 -5.70
C GLU A 48 2.83 -18.58 -4.85
N ALA A 49 2.72 -18.70 -3.52
CA ALA A 49 3.82 -18.34 -2.62
C ALA A 49 4.99 -19.34 -2.76
N PRO A 50 6.25 -18.88 -2.74
CA PRO A 50 7.38 -19.77 -2.98
C PRO A 50 7.58 -20.76 -1.83
N LYS A 51 7.40 -22.06 -2.11
CA LYS A 51 7.53 -23.15 -1.13
C LYS A 51 8.93 -23.29 -0.52
N TRP A 52 9.96 -22.73 -1.18
CA TRP A 52 11.34 -22.75 -0.70
C TRP A 52 11.63 -21.73 0.42
N ILE A 53 10.70 -20.82 0.70
CA ILE A 53 10.81 -19.89 1.84
C ILE A 53 10.23 -20.57 3.08
N ALA A 54 11.10 -21.26 3.82
CA ALA A 54 10.71 -22.00 5.03
C ALA A 54 10.43 -21.11 6.26
N ILE A 55 10.95 -19.88 6.25
CA ILE A 55 10.79 -18.91 7.34
C ILE A 55 9.95 -17.75 6.83
N ALA A 56 8.68 -17.71 7.24
CA ALA A 56 7.81 -16.60 6.93
C ALA A 56 8.25 -15.35 7.73
N PRO A 57 8.23 -14.16 7.11
CA PRO A 57 8.48 -12.92 7.83
C PRO A 57 7.43 -12.70 8.92
N SER A 58 7.83 -12.09 10.02
CA SER A 58 6.86 -11.58 11.00
C SER A 58 6.08 -10.44 10.36
N VAL A 59 4.81 -10.68 10.05
CA VAL A 59 3.90 -9.72 9.43
C VAL A 59 2.74 -9.42 10.37
N ALA A 60 2.17 -8.22 10.23
CA ALA A 60 0.97 -7.83 10.96
C ALA A 60 -0.21 -8.75 10.64
N ASP A 61 -1.20 -8.79 11.53
CA ASP A 61 -2.42 -9.56 11.28
C ASP A 61 -3.29 -8.90 10.20
N ASP A 62 -3.41 -7.57 10.25
CA ASP A 62 -4.29 -6.77 9.39
C ASP A 62 -3.51 -5.61 8.74
N TRP A 63 -4.06 -5.08 7.64
CA TRP A 63 -3.51 -3.89 6.99
C TRP A 63 -3.54 -2.67 7.92
N SER A 64 -2.55 -1.79 7.78
CA SER A 64 -2.60 -0.46 8.38
C SER A 64 -3.83 0.32 7.91
N ALA A 65 -4.35 1.20 8.77
CA ALA A 65 -5.36 2.18 8.39
C ALA A 65 -4.79 3.23 7.41
N CYS A 66 -3.48 3.49 7.48
CA CYS A 66 -2.78 4.36 6.53
C CYS A 66 -2.46 3.56 5.25
N LEU A 67 -3.04 3.98 4.13
CA LEU A 67 -2.86 3.33 2.83
C LEU A 67 -1.61 3.78 2.08
N GLN A 68 -1.27 5.07 2.22
CA GLN A 68 -0.13 5.68 1.56
C GLN A 68 0.34 6.87 2.39
N THR A 69 1.66 7.01 2.51
CA THR A 69 2.28 8.21 3.09
C THR A 69 2.78 9.08 1.93
N LEU A 70 2.40 10.36 1.94
CA LEU A 70 2.80 11.34 0.93
C LEU A 70 4.04 12.09 1.45
N GLU A 71 5.22 11.63 1.05
CA GLU A 71 6.50 12.19 1.49
C GLU A 71 7.03 13.20 0.47
N GLY A 72 7.42 14.38 0.93
CA GLY A 72 8.07 15.35 0.05
C GLY A 72 8.18 16.77 0.60
N HIS A 73 7.41 17.12 1.63
CA HIS A 73 7.61 18.37 2.36
C HIS A 73 8.83 18.26 3.29
N SER A 74 9.64 19.31 3.35
CA SER A 74 10.84 19.34 4.21
C SER A 74 10.60 19.96 5.59
N SER A 75 9.38 20.43 5.84
CA SER A 75 8.92 20.98 7.12
C SER A 75 7.47 20.60 7.39
N SER A 76 6.94 20.92 8.58
CA SER A 76 5.59 20.49 8.99
C SER A 76 4.50 20.99 8.03
N VAL A 77 3.66 20.04 7.61
CA VAL A 77 2.42 20.32 6.86
C VAL A 77 1.42 20.94 7.82
N ASN A 78 0.89 22.11 7.47
CA ASN A 78 -0.05 22.86 8.30
C ASN A 78 -1.47 22.94 7.71
N SER A 79 -1.66 22.58 6.44
CA SER A 79 -2.97 22.55 5.80
C SER A 79 -3.04 21.51 4.69
N VAL A 80 -4.23 20.93 4.51
CA VAL A 80 -4.56 19.96 3.46
C VAL A 80 -5.93 20.25 2.89
N ALA A 81 -6.12 20.04 1.59
CA ALA A 81 -7.40 20.17 0.91
C ALA A 81 -7.55 19.10 -0.18
N PHE A 82 -8.75 18.54 -0.31
CA PHE A 82 -9.09 17.64 -1.42
C PHE A 82 -9.75 18.43 -2.55
N SER A 83 -9.49 18.03 -3.79
CA SER A 83 -10.30 18.50 -4.91
C SER A 83 -11.75 18.02 -4.77
N PRO A 84 -12.73 18.75 -5.31
CA PRO A 84 -14.15 18.35 -5.22
C PRO A 84 -14.44 16.97 -5.83
N ASP A 85 -13.64 16.54 -6.81
CA ASP A 85 -13.73 15.22 -7.46
C ASP A 85 -12.95 14.12 -6.71
N SER A 86 -12.29 14.45 -5.59
CA SER A 86 -11.46 13.55 -4.78
C SER A 86 -10.30 12.88 -5.54
N GLN A 87 -9.90 13.42 -6.70
CA GLN A 87 -8.80 12.87 -7.51
C GLN A 87 -7.44 13.45 -7.14
N ARG A 88 -7.41 14.61 -6.48
CA ARG A 88 -6.18 15.31 -6.11
C ARG A 88 -6.22 15.77 -4.67
N LEU A 89 -5.04 15.82 -4.05
CA LEU A 89 -4.84 16.43 -2.75
C LEU A 89 -3.83 17.56 -2.87
N ALA A 90 -4.14 18.71 -2.27
CA ALA A 90 -3.20 19.80 -2.07
C ALA A 90 -2.73 19.82 -0.63
N SER A 91 -1.41 19.96 -0.41
CA SER A 91 -0.81 20.13 0.91
C SER A 91 0.05 21.40 0.96
N ALA A 92 -0.03 22.15 2.06
CA ALA A 92 0.80 23.33 2.33
C ALA A 92 1.65 23.13 3.59
N SER A 93 2.90 23.59 3.54
CA SER A 93 3.90 23.37 4.58
C SER A 93 4.68 24.63 4.95
N TYR A 94 5.30 24.61 6.13
CA TYR A 94 6.28 25.62 6.54
C TYR A 94 7.58 25.60 5.72
N ASP A 95 7.72 24.70 4.74
CA ASP A 95 8.82 24.74 3.76
C ASP A 95 8.61 25.77 2.63
N ASN A 96 7.57 26.60 2.75
CA ASN A 96 7.17 27.62 1.78
C ASN A 96 6.69 27.05 0.43
N THR A 97 6.24 25.79 0.39
CA THR A 97 5.71 25.16 -0.81
C THR A 97 4.28 24.64 -0.66
N VAL A 98 3.60 24.54 -1.80
CA VAL A 98 2.37 23.76 -1.97
C VAL A 98 2.68 22.58 -2.88
N LYS A 99 2.24 21.37 -2.51
CA LYS A 99 2.36 20.17 -3.35
C LYS A 99 0.98 19.66 -3.73
N ILE A 100 0.87 19.18 -4.97
CA ILE A 100 -0.31 18.51 -5.49
C ILE A 100 0.04 17.04 -5.68
N TRP A 101 -0.79 16.18 -5.12
CA TRP A 101 -0.70 14.73 -5.19
C TRP A 101 -1.84 14.17 -6.03
#